data_AF-A0A1R3J354-F1
#
_entry.id   AF-A0A1R3J354-F1
#
_cell.length_a   1.000
_cell.length_b   1.000
_cell.length_c   1.000
_cell.angle_alpha   90.00
_cell.angle_beta   90.00
_cell.angle_gamma   90.00
#
_symmetry.space_group_name_H-M   'P 1'
#
loop_
_entity.id
_entity.type
_entity.pdbx_description
1 polymer ?
#
loop_
_entity_poly.entity_id
_entity_poly.type
_entity_poly.pdbx_seq_one_letter_code
_entity_poly.pdbx_strand_id
1 'polypeptide(L)'
;MASELSVPLYEKIACKNTIQRALDITLLFLLLSLLVYRLISFKDHGLMYPWLFAFLCESWFTIHWGIIVNCKWNPVDFKTYPENLDKRFPDLPNVDMLVTTADPVLEPPIITVNTILSLLAVDYPAEKLACYVSDDGCSPLTFYSVVEASKFAKLWVPFCKKYNIQVRAPFRYFLGDSDKPSNADKADSEFHQDWLKMKAEYEVLTRKIEEAARKPIPCDLTGEFADFADVERRNHPTIIKIILEHLESDSDHVVPNLVYVSREKRPKQPHNYKAGAMNVLVRVSGVMTNAPFMLNVDCDMFVNNPQVVRHAMCQLLASQTAFVQYPQVFYDASRDDPYGNQMVAIFHYVARGIAGIKGFFYCGTCCFHRRKVIYGSWPDDVDEAPNNTSINGKLVDETILRKEYGNSEEFINSAAQALKGKQGTFRKNLSNSLEAACEVASCSFEYGTSWGNKFGWIYGSTTEDVHTGLVIHKRGWNSHLQFSDPPAFMGCAPSGGPEAMNQQKRWATGLLEVMFGKNSPIIATLTANLQFRMCLAYLWVLFRALRSIPELLYATLPAYCILTNSRFLPK
;
A
#
# COMPACT_ATOMS: atom_id res chain seq x y z
N MET A 1 22.25 8.31 -32.13
CA MET A 1 22.20 8.71 -30.70
C MET A 1 21.01 9.59 -30.32
N ALA A 2 20.26 10.21 -31.24
CA ALA A 2 19.01 10.92 -30.93
C ALA A 2 17.74 10.02 -30.87
N SER A 3 17.86 8.71 -31.11
CA SER A 3 16.73 7.79 -31.30
C SER A 3 16.35 6.93 -30.09
N GLU A 4 17.21 6.82 -29.07
CA GLU A 4 16.94 5.95 -27.89
C GLU A 4 16.23 6.68 -26.74
N LEU A 5 16.31 8.01 -26.70
CA LEU A 5 15.60 8.86 -25.73
C LEU A 5 14.13 9.14 -26.08
N SER A 6 13.64 8.71 -27.25
CA SER A 6 12.32 9.07 -27.76
C SER A 6 11.20 8.07 -27.44
N VAL A 7 11.52 6.87 -26.96
CA VAL A 7 10.49 5.84 -26.76
C VAL A 7 9.76 6.07 -25.42
N PRO A 8 8.41 6.16 -25.42
CA PRO A 8 7.67 6.40 -24.19
C PRO A 8 7.78 5.22 -23.22
N LEU A 9 7.96 5.52 -21.94
CA LEU A 9 7.88 4.51 -20.87
C LEU A 9 6.43 4.26 -20.43
N TYR A 10 5.58 5.27 -20.56
CA TYR A 10 4.16 5.15 -20.30
C TYR A 10 3.37 6.18 -21.09
N GLU A 11 2.08 5.92 -21.25
CA GLU A 11 1.08 6.81 -21.82
C GLU A 11 -0.10 6.97 -20.86
N LYS A 12 -0.58 8.20 -20.72
CA LYS A 12 -1.82 8.52 -20.00
C LYS A 12 -2.96 8.59 -21.02
N ILE A 13 -3.90 7.67 -20.91
CA ILE A 13 -5.01 7.50 -21.86
C ILE A 13 -6.27 8.08 -21.23
N ALA A 14 -6.88 9.08 -21.87
CA ALA A 14 -8.18 9.60 -21.44
C ALA A 14 -9.30 8.68 -21.90
N CYS A 15 -10.17 8.24 -20.98
CA CYS A 15 -11.29 7.37 -21.31
C CYS A 15 -12.50 8.23 -21.71
N LYS A 16 -13.15 7.92 -22.84
CA LYS A 16 -14.39 8.60 -23.24
C LYS A 16 -15.54 8.19 -22.30
N ASN A 17 -16.20 9.17 -21.68
CA ASN A 17 -17.33 8.94 -20.77
C ASN A 17 -18.50 9.93 -21.00
N THR A 18 -18.66 10.46 -22.21
CA THR A 18 -19.63 11.53 -22.52
C THR A 18 -21.06 11.19 -22.11
N ILE A 19 -21.53 9.97 -22.41
CA ILE A 19 -22.89 9.52 -22.06
C ILE A 19 -23.05 9.47 -20.53
N GLN A 20 -22.09 8.87 -19.82
CA GLN A 20 -22.11 8.81 -18.36
C GLN A 20 -22.11 10.20 -17.74
N ARG A 21 -21.31 11.14 -18.26
CA ARG A 21 -21.29 12.53 -17.80
C ARG A 21 -22.63 13.22 -18.01
N ALA A 22 -23.26 13.03 -19.16
CA ALA A 22 -24.59 13.58 -19.41
C ALA A 22 -25.61 13.04 -18.39
N LEU A 23 -25.63 11.72 -18.16
CA LEU A 23 -26.50 11.09 -17.16
C LEU A 23 -26.23 11.62 -15.74
N ASP A 24 -24.96 11.68 -15.33
CA ASP A 24 -24.56 12.15 -14.00
C ASP A 24 -24.98 13.62 -13.77
N ILE A 25 -24.85 14.48 -14.79
CA ILE A 25 -25.29 15.89 -14.77
C ILE A 25 -26.82 15.99 -14.75
N THR A 26 -27.53 15.20 -15.56
CA THR A 26 -29.00 15.17 -15.57
C THR A 26 -29.52 14.74 -14.21
N LEU A 27 -28.96 13.70 -13.61
CA LEU A 27 -29.33 13.26 -12.26
C LEU A 27 -29.06 14.34 -11.21
N LEU A 28 -27.91 15.02 -11.29
CA LEU A 28 -27.61 16.15 -10.39
C LEU A 28 -28.64 17.28 -10.55
N PHE A 29 -29.02 17.60 -11.78
CA PHE A 29 -30.02 18.62 -12.07
C PHE A 29 -31.40 18.24 -11.52
N LEU A 30 -31.81 16.97 -11.65
CA LEU A 30 -33.07 16.47 -11.09
C LEU A 30 -33.08 16.52 -9.56
N LEU A 31 -31.97 16.15 -8.91
CA LEU A 31 -31.80 16.25 -7.46
C LEU A 31 -31.88 17.71 -6.99
N LEU A 32 -31.20 18.63 -7.67
CA LEU A 32 -31.29 20.07 -7.37
C LEU A 32 -32.73 20.60 -7.57
N SER A 33 -33.41 20.18 -8.63
CA SER A 33 -34.80 20.54 -8.90
C SER A 33 -35.74 20.06 -7.79
N LEU A 34 -35.53 18.84 -7.29
CA LEU A 34 -36.28 18.30 -6.14
C LEU A 34 -36.07 19.16 -4.89
N LEU A 35 -34.84 19.56 -4.58
CA LEU A 35 -34.55 20.44 -3.43
C LEU A 35 -35.19 21.81 -3.56
N VAL A 36 -35.17 22.40 -4.76
CA VAL A 36 -35.84 23.68 -5.03
C VAL A 36 -37.35 23.54 -4.83
N TYR A 37 -37.95 22.47 -5.35
CA TYR A 37 -39.37 22.18 -5.14
C TYR A 37 -39.70 22.02 -3.65
N ARG A 38 -38.87 21.28 -2.90
CA ARG A 38 -39.00 21.10 -1.45
C ARG A 38 -39.00 22.42 -0.69
N LEU A 39 -38.12 23.34 -1.09
CA LEU A 39 -37.95 24.64 -0.47
C LEU A 39 -39.13 25.58 -0.78
N ILE A 40 -39.61 25.59 -2.03
CA ILE A 40 -40.75 26.42 -2.44
C ILE A 40 -42.03 25.94 -1.75
N SER A 41 -42.27 24.63 -1.73
CA SER A 41 -43.47 24.01 -1.14
C SER A 41 -43.41 23.94 0.39
N PHE A 42 -42.37 24.48 1.02
CA PHE A 42 -42.19 24.47 2.48
C PHE A 42 -43.33 25.22 3.20
N LYS A 43 -43.87 26.28 2.58
CA LYS A 43 -44.98 27.06 3.15
C LYS A 43 -46.31 26.30 3.17
N ASP A 44 -46.54 25.42 2.19
CA ASP A 44 -47.79 24.68 2.02
C ASP A 44 -47.89 23.46 2.96
N HIS A 45 -46.74 22.99 3.46
CA HIS A 45 -46.64 21.81 4.32
C HIS A 45 -46.23 22.12 5.78
N GLY A 46 -45.92 23.38 6.11
CA GLY A 46 -45.59 23.82 7.48
C GLY A 46 -44.40 23.10 8.12
N LEU A 47 -44.21 23.27 9.44
CA LEU A 47 -43.20 22.58 10.26
C LEU A 47 -43.51 21.07 10.46
N MET A 48 -44.05 20.39 9.44
CA MET A 48 -44.20 18.93 9.50
C MET A 48 -42.82 18.29 9.47
N TYR A 49 -42.40 17.75 10.62
CA TYR A 49 -41.10 17.10 10.82
C TYR A 49 -40.67 16.17 9.66
N PRO A 50 -41.55 15.35 9.04
CA PRO A 50 -41.15 14.48 7.92
C PRO A 50 -40.68 15.23 6.68
N TRP A 51 -41.26 16.40 6.37
CA TRP A 51 -40.85 17.21 5.22
C TRP A 51 -39.46 17.80 5.41
N LEU A 52 -39.19 18.33 6.61
CA LEU A 52 -37.87 18.86 6.98
C LEU A 52 -36.80 17.77 6.96
N PHE A 53 -37.07 16.60 7.55
CA PHE A 53 -36.12 15.50 7.54
C PHE A 53 -35.85 14.96 6.13
N ALA A 54 -36.89 14.86 5.29
CA ALA A 54 -36.71 14.50 3.88
C ALA A 54 -35.82 15.51 3.17
N PHE A 55 -36.09 16.81 3.32
CA PHE A 55 -35.27 17.87 2.72
C PHE A 55 -33.81 17.81 3.17
N LEU A 56 -33.52 17.58 4.46
CA LEU A 56 -32.15 17.47 4.97
C LEU A 56 -31.42 16.24 4.42
N CYS A 57 -32.09 15.08 4.36
CA CYS A 57 -31.50 13.86 3.80
C CYS A 57 -31.27 13.98 2.29
N GLU A 58 -32.25 14.49 1.54
CA GLU A 58 -32.14 14.73 0.11
C GLU A 58 -31.05 15.77 -0.20
N SER A 59 -30.86 16.77 0.67
CA SER A 59 -29.76 17.74 0.54
C SER A 59 -28.41 17.06 0.67
N TRP A 60 -28.25 16.17 1.66
CA TRP A 60 -27.05 15.35 1.81
C TRP A 60 -26.79 14.48 0.58
N PHE A 61 -27.81 13.77 0.08
CA PHE A 61 -27.67 12.93 -1.11
C PHE A 61 -27.28 13.75 -2.35
N THR A 62 -27.82 14.96 -2.49
CA THR A 62 -27.48 15.87 -3.59
C THR A 62 -26.04 16.38 -3.51
N ILE A 63 -25.57 16.76 -2.31
CA ILE A 63 -24.17 17.14 -2.07
C ILE A 63 -23.24 15.98 -2.42
N HIS A 64 -23.54 14.78 -1.90
CA HIS A 64 -22.75 13.58 -2.17
C HIS A 64 -22.75 13.23 -3.67
N TRP A 65 -23.87 13.40 -4.36
CA TRP A 65 -23.95 13.20 -5.81
C TRP A 65 -23.06 14.20 -6.56
N GLY A 66 -23.09 15.49 -6.20
CA GLY A 66 -22.19 16.49 -6.77
C GLY A 66 -20.71 16.14 -6.59
N ILE A 67 -20.35 15.60 -5.43
CA ILE A 67 -18.99 15.08 -5.17
C ILE A 67 -18.67 13.88 -6.08
N ILE A 68 -19.60 12.94 -6.27
CA ILE A 68 -19.41 11.81 -7.20
C ILE A 68 -19.18 12.29 -8.64
N VAL A 69 -19.96 13.28 -9.11
CA VAL A 69 -19.78 13.86 -10.44
C VAL A 69 -18.36 14.43 -10.60
N ASN A 70 -17.85 15.12 -9.58
CA ASN A 70 -16.47 15.60 -9.56
C ASN A 70 -15.44 14.47 -9.67
N CYS A 71 -15.63 13.41 -8.87
CA CYS A 71 -14.75 12.25 -8.82
C CYS A 71 -14.71 11.51 -10.16
N LYS A 72 -15.84 11.42 -10.88
CA LYS A 72 -15.94 10.67 -12.14
C LYS A 72 -15.58 11.47 -13.40
N TRP A 73 -15.39 12.78 -13.28
CA TRP A 73 -15.42 13.69 -14.43
C TRP A 73 -14.39 13.39 -15.52
N ASN A 74 -13.15 13.09 -15.13
CA ASN A 74 -12.01 12.91 -16.05
C ASN A 74 -11.37 11.52 -15.87
N PRO A 75 -11.98 10.43 -16.36
CA PRO A 75 -11.42 9.10 -16.21
C PRO A 75 -10.16 8.94 -17.07
N VAL A 76 -9.11 8.39 -16.48
CA VAL A 76 -7.85 8.10 -17.14
C VAL A 76 -7.36 6.70 -16.80
N ASP A 77 -6.69 6.08 -17.75
CA ASP A 77 -5.92 4.85 -17.59
C ASP A 77 -4.45 5.13 -17.92
N PHE A 78 -3.56 4.27 -17.42
CA PHE A 78 -2.13 4.35 -17.70
C PHE A 78 -1.67 3.05 -18.37
N LYS A 79 -1.02 3.20 -19.53
CA LYS A 79 -0.37 2.10 -20.24
C LYS A 79 1.13 2.26 -20.13
N THR A 80 1.82 1.20 -19.74
CA THR A 80 3.27 1.21 -19.49
C THR A 80 3.98 0.27 -20.46
N TYR A 81 5.25 0.55 -20.75
CA TYR A 81 6.07 -0.19 -21.70
C TYR A 81 7.40 -0.66 -21.04
N PRO A 82 7.37 -1.74 -20.23
CA PRO A 82 8.55 -2.27 -19.53
C PRO A 82 9.73 -2.62 -20.45
N GLU A 83 9.47 -3.00 -21.69
CA GLU A 83 10.47 -3.34 -22.71
C GLU A 83 11.35 -2.15 -23.12
N ASN A 84 10.90 -0.91 -22.85
CA ASN A 84 11.66 0.30 -23.12
C ASN A 84 12.50 0.74 -21.91
N LEU A 85 12.33 0.10 -20.76
CA LEU A 85 13.04 0.44 -19.54
C LEU A 85 14.54 0.18 -19.69
N ASP A 86 14.92 -1.02 -20.14
CA ASP A 86 16.34 -1.41 -20.28
C ASP A 86 17.06 -0.56 -21.34
N LYS A 87 16.32 -0.05 -22.34
CA LYS A 87 16.87 0.84 -23.38
C LYS A 87 17.18 2.24 -22.84
N ARG A 88 16.36 2.74 -21.90
CA ARG A 88 16.50 4.11 -21.35
C ARG A 88 17.33 4.16 -20.08
N PHE A 89 17.31 3.07 -19.31
CA PHE A 89 17.99 2.94 -18.03
C PHE A 89 18.78 1.62 -18.02
N PRO A 90 20.01 1.64 -18.55
CA PRO A 90 20.89 0.47 -18.53
C PRO A 90 21.16 -0.02 -17.10
N ASP A 91 21.18 0.90 -16.14
CA ASP A 91 21.25 0.59 -14.71
C ASP A 91 19.92 0.94 -14.03
N LEU A 92 19.22 -0.10 -13.60
CA LEU A 92 17.92 0.01 -12.93
C LEU A 92 18.10 0.44 -11.46
N PRO A 93 17.19 1.28 -10.91
CA PRO A 93 17.28 1.73 -9.53
C PRO A 93 16.99 0.60 -8.53
N ASN A 94 17.55 0.72 -7.33
CA ASN A 94 17.22 -0.21 -6.25
C ASN A 94 15.77 -0.03 -5.79
N VAL A 95 15.14 -1.13 -5.33
CA VAL A 95 13.79 -1.14 -4.77
C VAL A 95 13.76 -1.97 -3.49
N ASP A 96 13.35 -1.36 -2.38
CA ASP A 96 13.07 -2.09 -1.14
C ASP A 96 11.62 -2.57 -1.14
N MET A 97 11.38 -3.85 -0.85
CA MET A 97 10.04 -4.45 -0.74
C MET A 97 9.73 -4.68 0.74
N LEU A 98 8.78 -3.92 1.27
CA LEU A 98 8.43 -3.86 2.68
C LEU A 98 7.16 -4.70 2.91
N VAL A 99 7.28 -5.74 3.73
CA VAL A 99 6.18 -6.64 4.11
C VAL A 99 5.92 -6.49 5.60
N THR A 100 4.67 -6.26 6.00
CA THR A 100 4.29 -6.20 7.43
C THR A 100 3.38 -7.35 7.81
N THR A 101 3.66 -7.97 8.95
CA THR A 101 2.78 -8.95 9.60
C THR A 101 2.56 -8.59 11.08
N ALA A 102 1.33 -8.78 11.56
CA ALA A 102 0.89 -8.38 12.90
C ALA A 102 1.17 -9.44 13.97
N ASP A 103 0.80 -10.69 13.72
CA ASP A 103 1.12 -11.87 14.53
C ASP A 103 0.68 -13.17 13.83
N PRO A 104 1.31 -14.32 14.14
CA PRO A 104 1.03 -15.59 13.47
C PRO A 104 -0.35 -16.21 13.79
N VAL A 105 -1.10 -15.67 14.75
CA VAL A 105 -2.44 -16.17 15.10
C VAL A 105 -3.48 -15.54 14.18
N LEU A 106 -3.41 -14.22 13.99
CA LEU A 106 -4.26 -13.50 13.04
C LEU A 106 -3.85 -13.77 11.60
N GLU A 107 -2.55 -13.92 11.35
CA GLU A 107 -1.96 -14.05 10.02
C GLU A 107 -1.08 -15.30 9.96
N PRO A 108 -1.64 -16.48 9.61
CA PRO A 108 -0.88 -17.72 9.55
C PRO A 108 0.43 -17.57 8.75
N PRO A 109 1.58 -18.02 9.28
CA PRO A 109 2.89 -17.77 8.67
C PRO A 109 3.02 -18.20 7.21
N ILE A 110 2.29 -19.24 6.79
CA ILE A 110 2.29 -19.72 5.40
C ILE A 110 1.79 -18.65 4.42
N ILE A 111 0.90 -17.76 4.84
CA ILE A 111 0.40 -16.64 4.01
C ILE A 111 1.56 -15.67 3.76
N THR A 112 2.23 -15.23 4.83
CA THR A 112 3.43 -14.37 4.76
C THR A 112 4.53 -14.99 3.91
N VAL A 113 4.77 -16.30 4.06
CA VAL A 113 5.78 -17.04 3.27
C VAL A 113 5.46 -17.00 1.78
N ASN A 114 4.21 -17.23 1.37
CA ASN A 114 3.83 -17.18 -0.04
C ASN A 114 3.97 -15.76 -0.62
N THR A 115 3.68 -14.74 0.17
CA THR A 115 3.92 -13.33 -0.20
C THR A 115 5.40 -13.06 -0.42
N ILE A 116 6.26 -13.45 0.52
CA ILE A 116 7.73 -13.31 0.40
C ILE A 116 8.25 -14.05 -0.84
N LEU A 117 7.85 -15.31 -1.05
CA LEU A 117 8.29 -16.10 -2.20
C LEU A 117 7.88 -15.48 -3.53
N SER A 118 6.69 -14.88 -3.59
CA SER A 118 6.25 -14.16 -4.80
C SER A 118 7.07 -12.90 -5.09
N LEU A 119 7.46 -12.17 -4.04
CA LEU A 119 8.26 -10.94 -4.14
C LEU A 119 9.71 -11.23 -4.52
N LEU A 120 10.31 -12.29 -3.97
CA LEU A 120 11.69 -12.69 -4.31
C LEU A 120 11.84 -13.20 -5.75
N ALA A 121 10.73 -13.57 -6.40
CA ALA A 121 10.69 -14.15 -7.74
C ALA A 121 10.22 -13.18 -8.85
N VAL A 122 10.15 -11.87 -8.57
CA VAL A 122 9.76 -10.87 -9.59
C VAL A 122 10.82 -10.70 -10.69
N ASP A 123 10.39 -10.19 -11.84
CA ASP A 123 11.24 -9.95 -13.01
C ASP A 123 12.01 -8.63 -12.87
N TYR A 124 12.99 -8.64 -11.97
CA TYR A 124 13.92 -7.53 -11.74
C TYR A 124 15.30 -8.09 -11.38
N PRO A 125 16.39 -7.36 -11.63
CA PRO A 125 17.72 -7.79 -11.19
C PRO A 125 17.74 -8.01 -9.67
N ALA A 126 18.21 -9.18 -9.24
CA ALA A 126 18.10 -9.62 -7.85
C ALA A 126 18.95 -8.74 -6.91
N GLU A 127 20.10 -8.29 -7.39
CA GLU A 127 21.02 -7.38 -6.73
C GLU A 127 20.45 -5.97 -6.51
N LYS A 128 19.36 -5.62 -7.22
CA LYS A 128 18.64 -4.34 -7.06
C LYS A 128 17.47 -4.42 -6.09
N LEU A 129 17.19 -5.61 -5.55
CA LEU A 129 16.05 -5.86 -4.69
C LEU A 129 16.49 -6.22 -3.27
N ALA A 130 15.74 -5.73 -2.30
CA ALA A 130 15.84 -6.17 -0.91
C ALA A 130 14.44 -6.28 -0.32
N CYS A 131 14.10 -7.45 0.24
CA CYS A 131 12.85 -7.69 0.93
C CYS A 131 13.04 -7.55 2.44
N TYR A 132 12.25 -6.69 3.06
CA TYR A 132 12.23 -6.48 4.50
C TYR A 132 10.90 -6.96 5.06
N VAL A 133 10.95 -7.90 6.00
CA VAL A 133 9.78 -8.48 6.66
C VAL A 133 9.71 -7.94 8.08
N SER A 134 8.74 -7.09 8.36
CA SER A 134 8.46 -6.62 9.71
C SER A 134 7.46 -7.53 10.40
N ASP A 135 7.89 -8.12 11.51
CA ASP A 135 7.03 -8.89 12.41
C ASP A 135 6.72 -8.07 13.67
N ASP A 136 5.48 -7.58 13.76
CA ASP A 136 5.00 -6.83 14.93
C ASP A 136 4.65 -7.76 16.11
N GLY A 137 4.59 -9.07 15.90
CA GLY A 137 4.34 -10.09 16.91
C GLY A 137 5.60 -10.56 17.64
N CYS A 138 6.79 -10.31 17.07
CA CYS A 138 8.07 -10.85 17.53
C CYS A 138 8.02 -12.37 17.73
N SER A 139 7.54 -13.10 16.73
CA SER A 139 7.25 -14.51 16.84
C SER A 139 8.42 -15.37 16.34
N PRO A 140 8.92 -16.31 17.16
CA PRO A 140 9.88 -17.31 16.68
C PRO A 140 9.31 -18.17 15.55
N LEU A 141 7.98 -18.40 15.52
CA LEU A 141 7.32 -19.15 14.45
C LEU A 141 7.37 -18.40 13.12
N THR A 142 7.10 -17.09 13.14
CA THR A 142 7.19 -16.25 11.94
C THR A 142 8.63 -16.25 11.43
N PHE A 143 9.62 -15.98 12.30
CA PHE A 143 11.02 -16.00 11.91
C PHE A 143 11.46 -17.37 11.35
N TYR A 144 11.09 -18.48 12.02
CA TYR A 144 11.34 -19.84 11.52
C TYR A 144 10.76 -20.06 10.11
N SER A 145 9.53 -19.61 9.89
CA SER A 145 8.84 -19.76 8.61
C SER A 145 9.53 -18.95 7.50
N VAL A 146 10.03 -17.75 7.81
CA VAL A 146 10.82 -16.94 6.86
C VAL A 146 12.17 -17.59 6.56
N VAL A 147 12.83 -18.20 7.55
CA VAL A 147 14.08 -18.95 7.35
C VAL A 147 13.85 -20.15 6.42
N GLU A 148 12.80 -20.96 6.66
CA GLU A 148 12.46 -22.08 5.75
C GLU A 148 12.05 -21.59 4.36
N ALA A 149 11.35 -20.46 4.25
CA ALA A 149 11.03 -19.83 2.98
C ALA A 149 12.30 -19.42 2.22
N SER A 150 13.32 -18.91 2.90
CA SER A 150 14.58 -18.53 2.26
C SER A 150 15.32 -19.72 1.64
N LYS A 151 15.25 -20.89 2.29
CA LYS A 151 15.81 -22.14 1.77
C LYS A 151 15.07 -22.57 0.50
N PHE A 152 13.73 -22.51 0.51
CA PHE A 152 12.93 -22.83 -0.67
C PHE A 152 13.09 -21.80 -1.79
N ALA A 153 13.26 -20.51 -1.48
CA ALA A 153 13.46 -19.45 -2.46
C ALA A 153 14.68 -19.70 -3.37
N LYS A 154 15.76 -20.29 -2.83
CA LYS A 154 16.94 -20.70 -3.60
C LYS A 154 16.65 -21.74 -4.68
N LEU A 155 15.54 -22.49 -4.56
CA LEU A 155 15.06 -23.43 -5.56
C LEU A 155 13.99 -22.79 -6.45
N TRP A 156 13.03 -22.09 -5.83
CA TRP A 156 11.87 -21.51 -6.49
C TRP A 156 12.23 -20.39 -7.47
N VAL A 157 13.11 -19.46 -7.09
CA VAL A 157 13.44 -18.30 -7.92
C VAL A 157 14.17 -18.72 -9.22
N PRO A 158 15.19 -19.60 -9.20
CA PRO A 158 15.78 -20.12 -10.44
C PRO A 158 14.78 -20.88 -11.30
N PHE A 159 13.92 -21.73 -10.72
CA PHE A 159 12.87 -22.44 -11.45
C PHE A 159 11.91 -21.47 -12.16
N CYS A 160 11.46 -20.45 -11.43
CA CYS A 160 10.63 -19.37 -11.93
C CYS A 160 11.24 -18.65 -13.14
N LYS A 161 12.54 -18.33 -13.06
CA LYS A 161 13.27 -17.64 -14.13
C LYS A 161 13.53 -18.57 -15.32
N LYS A 162 13.98 -19.81 -15.09
CA LYS A 162 14.28 -20.83 -16.12
C LYS A 162 13.08 -21.12 -17.00
N TYR A 163 11.89 -21.27 -16.40
CA TYR A 163 10.67 -21.66 -17.11
C TYR A 163 9.70 -20.49 -17.35
N ASN A 164 10.10 -19.25 -17.08
CA ASN A 164 9.27 -18.05 -17.26
C ASN A 164 7.86 -18.17 -16.63
N ILE A 165 7.80 -18.73 -15.42
CA ILE A 165 6.55 -18.98 -14.69
C ILE A 165 5.82 -17.67 -14.41
N GLN A 166 4.57 -17.50 -14.83
CA GLN A 166 3.87 -16.23 -14.64
C GLN A 166 3.41 -16.05 -13.18
N VAL A 167 2.80 -17.07 -12.58
CA VAL A 167 2.29 -17.00 -11.20
C VAL A 167 3.43 -17.25 -10.21
N ARG A 168 3.92 -16.19 -9.55
CA ARG A 168 5.08 -16.29 -8.64
C ARG A 168 4.76 -16.81 -7.24
N ALA A 169 3.48 -16.87 -6.86
CA ALA A 169 3.04 -17.44 -5.59
C ALA A 169 2.86 -18.98 -5.72
N PRO A 170 3.67 -19.81 -5.05
CA PRO A 170 3.67 -21.26 -5.26
C PRO A 170 2.32 -21.91 -4.97
N PHE A 171 1.62 -21.51 -3.90
CA PHE A 171 0.31 -22.08 -3.57
C PHE A 171 -0.70 -21.92 -4.72
N ARG A 172 -0.70 -20.76 -5.40
CA ARG A 172 -1.58 -20.51 -6.53
C ARG A 172 -1.13 -21.26 -7.76
N TYR A 173 0.18 -21.26 -8.03
CA TYR A 173 0.76 -21.96 -9.16
C TYR A 173 0.44 -23.46 -9.13
N PHE A 174 0.63 -24.13 -7.99
CA PHE A 174 0.39 -25.57 -7.88
C PHE A 174 -1.08 -25.98 -7.70
N LEU A 175 -1.97 -25.03 -7.35
CA LEU A 175 -3.43 -25.24 -7.31
C LEU A 175 -4.09 -25.10 -8.69
N GLY A 176 -3.50 -24.33 -9.61
CA GLY A 176 -4.07 -24.05 -10.93
C GLY A 176 -4.10 -25.27 -11.84
N ASP A 177 -5.21 -25.47 -12.55
CA ASP A 177 -5.33 -26.51 -13.59
C ASP A 177 -4.62 -26.13 -14.90
N SER A 178 -4.43 -24.83 -15.17
CA SER A 178 -3.87 -24.30 -16.43
C SER A 178 -2.38 -24.57 -16.61
N ASP A 179 -1.64 -24.67 -15.51
CA ASP A 179 -0.17 -24.78 -15.50
C ASP A 179 0.29 -26.19 -15.11
N LYS A 180 -0.65 -27.15 -15.09
CA LYS A 180 -0.33 -28.57 -15.08
C LYS A 180 0.34 -28.89 -16.41
N PRO A 181 1.46 -29.64 -16.43
CA PRO A 181 2.11 -30.04 -17.68
C PRO A 181 1.09 -30.71 -18.58
N SER A 182 0.84 -30.10 -19.74
CA SER A 182 -0.08 -30.61 -20.75
C SER A 182 0.44 -31.94 -21.30
N ASN A 183 -0.39 -32.68 -22.04
CA ASN A 183 0.09 -33.88 -22.73
C ASN A 183 1.19 -33.58 -23.77
N ALA A 184 1.36 -32.32 -24.19
CA ALA A 184 2.47 -31.87 -25.04
C ALA A 184 3.74 -31.57 -24.20
N ASP A 185 3.61 -31.05 -22.98
CA ASP A 185 4.74 -30.78 -22.07
C ASP A 185 5.33 -32.07 -21.47
N LYS A 186 4.60 -33.19 -21.53
CA LYS A 186 5.15 -34.53 -21.26
C LYS A 186 6.24 -34.93 -22.26
N ALA A 187 6.37 -34.23 -23.40
CA ALA A 187 7.46 -34.45 -24.36
C ALA A 187 8.78 -33.77 -23.94
N ASP A 188 8.74 -32.76 -23.05
CA ASP A 188 9.93 -32.17 -22.43
C ASP A 188 10.15 -32.80 -21.05
N SER A 189 10.90 -33.91 -21.03
CA SER A 189 11.08 -34.72 -19.82
C SER A 189 11.72 -33.94 -18.66
N GLU A 190 12.52 -32.92 -18.95
CA GLU A 190 13.23 -32.15 -17.93
C GLU A 190 12.29 -31.23 -17.16
N PHE A 191 11.45 -30.43 -17.85
CA PHE A 191 10.47 -29.56 -17.18
C PHE A 191 9.51 -30.35 -16.31
N HIS A 192 9.00 -31.49 -16.80
CA HIS A 192 8.06 -32.31 -16.03
C HIS A 192 8.69 -32.84 -14.74
N GLN A 193 9.95 -33.29 -14.80
CA GLN A 193 10.69 -33.76 -13.63
C GLN A 193 10.98 -32.62 -12.64
N ASP A 194 11.46 -31.47 -13.13
CA ASP A 194 11.73 -30.29 -12.33
C ASP A 194 10.44 -29.77 -11.65
N TRP A 195 9.32 -29.79 -12.36
CA TRP A 195 8.01 -29.40 -11.83
C TRP A 195 7.55 -30.32 -10.69
N LEU A 196 7.63 -31.65 -10.89
CA LEU A 196 7.25 -32.63 -9.86
C LEU A 196 8.11 -32.47 -8.61
N LYS A 197 9.42 -32.28 -8.81
CA LYS A 197 10.36 -32.01 -7.72
C LYS A 197 10.01 -30.72 -6.99
N MET A 198 9.78 -29.62 -7.72
CA MET A 198 9.46 -28.32 -7.12
C MET A 198 8.16 -28.36 -6.31
N LYS A 199 7.14 -29.06 -6.82
CA LYS A 199 5.89 -29.28 -6.10
C LYS A 199 6.12 -30.05 -4.79
N ALA A 200 6.90 -31.13 -4.84
CA ALA A 200 7.22 -31.91 -3.64
C ALA A 200 8.00 -31.08 -2.60
N GLU A 201 8.97 -30.27 -3.02
CA GLU A 201 9.72 -29.36 -2.13
C GLU A 201 8.79 -28.31 -1.49
N TYR A 202 7.81 -27.79 -2.23
CA TYR A 202 6.82 -26.86 -1.68
C TYR A 202 5.88 -27.52 -0.66
N GLU A 203 5.47 -28.76 -0.90
CA GLU A 203 4.69 -29.56 0.06
C GLU A 203 5.50 -29.84 1.35
N VAL A 204 6.81 -30.07 1.24
CA VAL A 204 7.71 -30.21 2.39
C VAL A 204 7.80 -28.91 3.19
N LEU A 205 7.98 -27.76 2.53
CA LEU A 205 7.97 -26.45 3.18
C LEU A 205 6.68 -26.22 3.98
N THR A 206 5.53 -26.43 3.33
CA THR A 206 4.21 -26.23 3.94
C THR A 206 4.05 -27.10 5.18
N ARG A 207 4.40 -28.39 5.07
CA ARG A 207 4.32 -29.34 6.18
C ARG A 207 5.20 -28.94 7.36
N LYS A 208 6.44 -28.51 7.12
CA LYS A 208 7.35 -28.03 8.19
C LYS A 208 6.75 -26.87 8.97
N ILE A 209 6.19 -25.88 8.26
CA ILE A 209 5.56 -24.71 8.88
C ILE A 209 4.32 -25.12 9.68
N GLU A 210 3.46 -25.98 9.13
CA GLU A 210 2.28 -26.48 9.83
C GLU A 210 2.63 -27.29 11.08
N GLU A 211 3.66 -28.15 11.00
CA GLU A 211 4.15 -28.92 12.14
C GLU A 211 4.75 -28.01 13.22
N ALA A 212 5.49 -26.97 12.84
CA ALA A 212 6.02 -25.98 13.78
C ALA A 212 4.89 -25.17 14.45
N ALA A 213 3.85 -24.79 13.70
CA ALA A 213 2.71 -24.03 14.22
C ALA A 213 1.87 -24.81 15.24
N ARG A 214 1.89 -26.15 15.20
CA ARG A 214 1.20 -27.02 16.16
C ARG A 214 1.96 -27.21 17.48
N LYS A 215 3.25 -26.85 17.53
CA LYS A 215 4.08 -27.03 18.72
C LYS A 215 3.99 -25.81 19.64
N PRO A 216 4.02 -25.98 20.98
CA PRO A 216 4.13 -24.85 21.90
C PRO A 216 5.41 -24.04 21.71
N ILE A 217 6.51 -24.73 21.40
CA ILE A 217 7.80 -24.14 21.02
C ILE A 217 8.04 -24.53 19.56
N PRO A 218 7.99 -23.57 18.61
CA PRO A 218 8.05 -23.86 17.18
C PRO A 218 9.33 -24.56 16.72
N CYS A 219 10.46 -24.17 17.30
CA CYS A 219 11.80 -24.63 16.95
C CYS A 219 12.74 -24.53 18.16
N ASP A 220 13.92 -25.14 18.06
CA ASP A 220 14.96 -24.96 19.09
C ASP A 220 15.40 -23.49 19.14
N LEU A 221 15.34 -22.88 20.32
CA LEU A 221 15.63 -21.45 20.55
C LEU A 221 17.11 -21.22 20.85
N THR A 222 17.98 -22.00 20.20
CA THR A 222 19.44 -21.84 20.27
C THR A 222 19.98 -21.30 18.95
N GLY A 223 21.26 -20.89 18.94
CA GLY A 223 21.92 -20.40 17.74
C GLY A 223 21.22 -19.17 17.14
N GLU A 224 20.75 -19.28 15.90
CA GLU A 224 20.11 -18.15 15.18
C GLU A 224 18.78 -17.69 15.80
N PHE A 225 18.15 -18.54 16.62
CA PHE A 225 16.89 -18.27 17.32
C PHE A 225 17.06 -17.81 18.79
N ALA A 226 18.30 -17.68 19.27
CA ALA A 226 18.58 -17.35 20.68
C ALA A 226 17.94 -16.03 21.15
N ASP A 227 17.83 -15.04 20.26
CA ASP A 227 17.21 -13.74 20.58
C ASP A 227 15.71 -13.84 20.91
N PHE A 228 15.07 -14.99 20.68
CA PHE A 228 13.65 -15.22 20.95
C PHE A 228 13.39 -16.05 22.23
N ALA A 229 14.44 -16.47 22.96
CA ALA A 229 14.28 -17.33 24.13
C ALA A 229 13.50 -16.66 25.28
N ASP A 230 13.73 -15.36 25.50
CA ASP A 230 13.20 -14.58 26.63
C ASP A 230 12.40 -13.34 26.18
N VAL A 231 11.69 -13.42 25.05
CA VAL A 231 10.93 -12.28 24.51
C VAL A 231 9.44 -12.37 24.79
N GLU A 232 8.85 -11.23 25.17
CA GLU A 232 7.40 -11.05 25.24
C GLU A 232 6.94 -10.16 24.10
N ARG A 233 5.77 -10.44 23.51
CA ARG A 233 5.19 -9.65 22.39
C ARG A 233 5.18 -8.13 22.58
N ARG A 234 5.07 -7.65 23.83
CA ARG A 234 5.01 -6.21 24.16
C ARG A 234 6.25 -5.69 24.90
N ASN A 235 7.23 -6.55 25.15
CA ASN A 235 8.45 -6.21 25.85
C ASN A 235 9.62 -7.05 25.31
N HIS A 236 10.31 -6.51 24.31
CA HIS A 236 11.46 -7.15 23.70
C HIS A 236 12.36 -6.09 23.04
N PRO A 237 13.67 -6.33 22.94
CA PRO A 237 14.57 -5.46 22.19
C PRO A 237 14.28 -5.53 20.69
N THR A 238 14.92 -4.65 19.93
CA THR A 238 14.98 -4.78 18.47
C THR A 238 15.68 -6.10 18.12
N ILE A 239 15.11 -6.85 17.17
CA ILE A 239 15.74 -8.03 16.57
C ILE A 239 15.77 -7.83 15.06
N ILE A 240 16.97 -7.75 14.48
CA ILE A 240 17.18 -7.67 13.04
C ILE A 240 18.04 -8.86 12.61
N LYS A 241 17.57 -9.60 11.61
CA LYS A 241 18.26 -10.79 11.08
C LYS A 241 18.37 -10.68 9.57
N ILE A 242 19.61 -10.68 9.07
CA ILE A 242 19.88 -10.77 7.63
C ILE A 242 19.87 -12.26 7.28
N ILE A 243 18.87 -12.69 6.52
CA ILE A 243 18.63 -14.12 6.20
C ILE A 243 19.27 -14.48 4.86
N LEU A 244 19.13 -13.60 3.87
CA LEU A 244 19.80 -13.69 2.58
C LEU A 244 20.52 -12.38 2.32
N GLU A 245 21.81 -12.47 1.98
CA GLU A 245 22.66 -11.33 1.66
C GLU A 245 23.39 -11.61 0.34
N HIS A 246 23.35 -10.65 -0.58
CA HIS A 246 24.10 -10.69 -1.82
C HIS A 246 25.54 -10.21 -1.58
N LEU A 247 26.51 -11.12 -1.67
CA LEU A 247 27.93 -10.80 -1.62
C LEU A 247 28.54 -10.82 -3.04
N GLU A 248 29.35 -9.81 -3.40
CA GLU A 248 29.95 -9.68 -4.75
C GLU A 248 30.81 -10.90 -5.17
N SER A 249 31.23 -11.74 -4.23
CA SER A 249 31.98 -12.97 -4.49
C SER A 249 31.14 -14.13 -5.04
N ASP A 250 29.81 -13.99 -5.04
CA ASP A 250 28.89 -15.07 -5.39
C ASP A 250 28.25 -14.82 -6.76
N SER A 251 28.94 -15.26 -7.82
CA SER A 251 28.48 -15.09 -9.22
C SER A 251 27.19 -15.86 -9.53
N ASP A 252 26.76 -16.75 -8.64
CA ASP A 252 25.57 -17.59 -8.78
C ASP A 252 24.37 -17.09 -7.93
N HIS A 253 24.43 -15.89 -7.35
CA HIS A 253 23.33 -15.37 -6.54
C HIS A 253 22.12 -14.90 -7.35
N VAL A 254 21.10 -15.76 -7.43
CA VAL A 254 19.86 -15.52 -8.19
C VAL A 254 18.72 -14.89 -7.35
N VAL A 255 18.86 -14.79 -6.03
CA VAL A 255 17.81 -14.40 -5.07
C VAL A 255 18.08 -13.04 -4.42
N PRO A 256 17.08 -12.15 -4.28
CA PRO A 256 17.22 -10.87 -3.57
C PRO A 256 17.60 -10.98 -2.09
N ASN A 257 18.09 -9.88 -1.51
CA ASN A 257 18.34 -9.78 -0.07
C ASN A 257 17.03 -9.99 0.72
N LEU A 258 17.12 -10.62 1.88
CA LEU A 258 15.98 -10.86 2.77
C LEU A 258 16.38 -10.52 4.21
N VAL A 259 15.70 -9.55 4.80
CA VAL A 259 15.95 -9.04 6.15
C VAL A 259 14.68 -9.16 6.98
N TYR A 260 14.76 -9.83 8.11
CA TYR A 260 13.70 -9.88 9.11
C TYR A 260 13.92 -8.77 10.15
N VAL A 261 12.84 -8.08 10.51
CA VAL A 261 12.85 -6.95 11.45
C VAL A 261 11.72 -7.10 12.46
N SER A 262 12.07 -7.21 13.73
CA SER A 262 11.15 -7.02 14.85
C SER A 262 11.59 -5.76 15.61
N ARG A 263 10.76 -4.73 15.61
CA ARG A 263 11.07 -3.45 16.24
C ARG A 263 11.06 -3.57 17.76
N GLU A 264 11.84 -2.77 18.47
CA GLU A 264 11.76 -2.74 19.92
C GLU A 264 10.34 -2.36 20.41
N LYS A 265 9.84 -3.07 21.41
CA LYS A 265 8.60 -2.74 22.10
C LYS A 265 8.81 -2.73 23.60
N ARG A 266 8.21 -1.74 24.26
CA ARG A 266 8.19 -1.61 25.73
C ARG A 266 6.77 -1.33 26.21
N PRO A 267 6.32 -1.89 27.34
CA PRO A 267 4.91 -1.84 27.76
C PRO A 267 4.28 -0.44 27.88
N LYS A 268 5.08 0.59 28.18
CA LYS A 268 4.61 1.96 28.39
C LYS A 268 4.77 2.86 27.15
N GLN A 269 5.33 2.35 26.06
CA GLN A 269 5.59 3.15 24.87
C GLN A 269 4.54 2.88 23.77
N PRO A 270 3.88 3.91 23.23
CA PRO A 270 2.98 3.74 22.10
C PRO A 270 3.78 3.34 20.86
N HIS A 271 3.27 2.37 20.11
CA HIS A 271 3.95 1.84 18.93
C HIS A 271 3.21 2.12 17.61
N ASN A 272 2.04 2.77 17.63
CA ASN A 272 1.35 3.23 16.41
C ASN A 272 1.06 2.12 15.36
N TYR A 273 0.83 0.88 15.81
CA TYR A 273 0.45 -0.27 14.96
C TYR A 273 1.29 -0.37 13.67
N LYS A 274 0.66 -0.54 12.50
CA LYS A 274 1.30 -0.66 11.19
C LYS A 274 2.06 0.61 10.79
N ALA A 275 1.53 1.80 11.05
CA ALA A 275 2.21 3.06 10.74
C ALA A 275 3.61 3.13 11.37
N GLY A 276 3.73 2.75 12.64
CA GLY A 276 5.01 2.72 13.33
C GLY A 276 5.93 1.61 12.82
N ALA A 277 5.40 0.45 12.44
CA ALA A 277 6.20 -0.64 11.84
C ALA A 277 6.79 -0.20 10.49
N MET A 278 5.98 0.46 9.65
CA MET A 278 6.41 1.04 8.39
C MET A 278 7.47 2.12 8.58
N ASN A 279 7.32 3.00 9.57
CA ASN A 279 8.34 4.02 9.86
C ASN A 279 9.66 3.40 10.33
N VAL A 280 9.63 2.33 11.13
CA VAL A 280 10.84 1.57 11.49
C VAL A 280 11.47 0.94 10.25
N LEU A 281 10.70 0.24 9.42
CA LEU A 281 11.20 -0.38 8.18
C LEU A 281 11.86 0.65 7.26
N VAL A 282 11.22 1.82 7.08
CA VAL A 282 11.75 2.91 6.26
C VAL A 282 13.10 3.41 6.78
N ARG A 283 13.27 3.52 8.10
CA ARG A 283 14.56 3.92 8.70
C ARG A 283 15.62 2.83 8.60
N VAL A 284 15.26 1.60 8.94
CA VAL A 284 16.14 0.43 8.87
C VAL A 284 16.65 0.22 7.45
N SER A 285 15.74 0.14 6.47
CA SER A 285 16.17 0.00 5.08
C SER A 285 16.85 1.26 4.56
N GLY A 286 16.56 2.43 5.15
CA GLY A 286 17.30 3.67 4.92
C GLY A 286 18.79 3.58 5.27
N VAL A 287 19.18 2.94 6.37
CA VAL A 287 20.62 2.77 6.71
C VAL A 287 21.27 1.56 6.05
N MET A 288 20.48 0.55 5.68
CA MET A 288 20.98 -0.70 5.10
C MET A 288 21.16 -0.60 3.57
N THR A 289 20.09 -0.31 2.82
CA THR A 289 20.08 -0.33 1.34
C THR A 289 19.86 1.05 0.71
N ASN A 290 19.18 1.95 1.42
CA ASN A 290 18.80 3.29 0.99
C ASN A 290 18.19 3.35 -0.42
N ALA A 291 17.33 2.38 -0.77
CA ALA A 291 16.73 2.31 -2.10
C ALA A 291 15.86 3.55 -2.38
N PRO A 292 15.96 4.21 -3.55
CA PRO A 292 15.17 5.40 -3.86
C PRO A 292 13.66 5.13 -3.97
N PHE A 293 13.28 3.88 -4.20
CA PHE A 293 11.89 3.42 -4.30
C PHE A 293 11.62 2.31 -3.29
N MET A 294 10.40 2.28 -2.78
CA MET A 294 9.94 1.28 -1.81
C MET A 294 8.57 0.76 -2.21
N LEU A 295 8.40 -0.55 -2.24
CA LEU A 295 7.12 -1.22 -2.40
C LEU A 295 6.58 -1.55 -0.99
N ASN A 296 5.37 -1.10 -0.66
CA ASN A 296 4.66 -1.55 0.54
C ASN A 296 3.62 -2.62 0.19
N VAL A 297 3.66 -3.75 0.88
CA VAL A 297 2.79 -4.92 0.67
C VAL A 297 2.39 -5.53 2.02
N ASP A 298 1.10 -5.80 2.20
CA ASP A 298 0.60 -6.58 3.34
C ASP A 298 0.93 -8.07 3.19
N CYS A 299 1.07 -8.77 4.33
CA CYS A 299 1.46 -10.18 4.34
C CYS A 299 0.47 -11.10 3.59
N ASP A 300 -0.78 -10.68 3.42
CA ASP A 300 -1.86 -11.38 2.73
C ASP A 300 -2.00 -11.03 1.24
N MET A 301 -1.12 -10.16 0.71
CA MET A 301 -1.07 -9.75 -0.68
C MET A 301 0.21 -10.26 -1.36
N PHE A 302 0.07 -11.05 -2.43
CA PHE A 302 1.21 -11.56 -3.20
C PHE A 302 1.29 -10.96 -4.60
N VAL A 303 2.47 -11.04 -5.22
CA VAL A 303 2.68 -10.62 -6.61
C VAL A 303 2.13 -11.66 -7.57
N ASN A 304 1.20 -11.24 -8.41
CA ASN A 304 0.61 -12.07 -9.46
C ASN A 304 1.16 -11.75 -10.86
N ASN A 305 1.54 -10.50 -11.14
CA ASN A 305 2.27 -10.16 -12.36
C ASN A 305 3.76 -9.99 -12.04
N PRO A 306 4.65 -10.83 -12.58
CA PRO A 306 6.06 -10.80 -12.23
C PRO A 306 6.78 -9.52 -12.67
N GLN A 307 6.26 -8.80 -13.67
CA GLN A 307 6.84 -7.55 -14.15
C GLN A 307 6.38 -6.31 -13.37
N VAL A 308 5.63 -6.46 -12.27
CA VAL A 308 5.01 -5.36 -11.53
C VAL A 308 6.00 -4.25 -11.14
N VAL A 309 7.23 -4.62 -10.74
CA VAL A 309 8.28 -3.65 -10.39
C VAL A 309 8.66 -2.81 -11.61
N ARG A 310 8.85 -3.45 -12.78
CA ARG A 310 9.20 -2.77 -14.03
C ARG A 310 8.07 -1.82 -14.48
N HIS A 311 6.82 -2.27 -14.40
CA HIS A 311 5.64 -1.44 -14.68
C HIS A 311 5.58 -0.19 -13.78
N ALA A 312 5.87 -0.33 -12.49
CA ALA A 312 5.93 0.81 -11.58
C ALA A 312 7.09 1.76 -11.94
N MET A 313 8.27 1.22 -12.28
CA MET A 313 9.44 2.01 -12.67
C MET A 313 9.22 2.80 -13.96
N CYS A 314 8.47 2.27 -14.93
CA CYS A 314 8.09 3.02 -16.14
C CYS A 314 7.46 4.39 -15.81
N GLN A 315 6.65 4.47 -14.76
CA GLN A 315 5.99 5.71 -14.34
C GLN A 315 6.88 6.51 -13.40
N LEU A 316 7.45 5.86 -12.38
CA LEU A 316 8.29 6.51 -11.37
C LEU A 316 9.63 7.01 -11.92
N LEU A 317 10.11 6.57 -13.07
CA LEU A 317 11.29 7.16 -13.71
C LEU A 317 10.95 8.23 -14.73
N ALA A 318 9.73 8.20 -15.28
CA ALA A 318 9.32 9.13 -16.34
C ALA A 318 8.57 10.37 -15.83
N SER A 319 8.05 10.39 -14.60
CA SER A 319 7.33 11.54 -14.04
C SER A 319 7.65 11.82 -12.58
N GLN A 320 7.51 13.07 -12.13
CA GLN A 320 7.61 13.48 -10.72
C GLN A 320 6.36 13.08 -9.91
N THR A 321 6.03 11.79 -9.95
CA THR A 321 4.92 11.18 -9.22
C THR A 321 5.44 10.62 -7.88
N ALA A 322 4.74 10.89 -6.77
CA ALA A 322 5.15 10.45 -5.44
C ALA A 322 5.03 8.94 -5.24
N PHE A 323 3.93 8.36 -5.72
CA PHE A 323 3.68 6.94 -5.60
C PHE A 323 2.77 6.41 -6.73
N VAL A 324 2.87 5.11 -6.99
CA VAL A 324 2.02 4.36 -7.92
C VAL A 324 1.25 3.31 -7.14
N GLN A 325 -0.07 3.48 -7.05
CA GLN A 325 -0.99 2.56 -6.39
C GLN A 325 -1.48 1.52 -7.41
N TYR A 326 -1.53 0.25 -7.01
CA TYR A 326 -2.25 -0.80 -7.74
C TYR A 326 -3.56 -1.15 -7.00
N PRO A 327 -4.64 -1.48 -7.72
CA PRO A 327 -5.87 -1.98 -7.09
C PRO A 327 -5.62 -3.25 -6.28
N GLN A 328 -6.31 -3.37 -5.15
CA GLN A 328 -6.38 -4.62 -4.40
C GLN A 328 -7.39 -5.54 -5.08
N VAL A 329 -6.98 -6.76 -5.41
CA VAL A 329 -7.83 -7.80 -6.01
C VAL A 329 -7.73 -9.04 -5.14
N PHE A 330 -8.85 -9.75 -4.94
CA PHE A 330 -8.92 -10.88 -4.03
C PHE A 330 -9.21 -12.18 -4.80
N TYR A 331 -8.42 -13.23 -4.56
CA TYR A 331 -8.53 -14.49 -5.31
C TYR A 331 -9.61 -15.44 -4.78
N ASP A 332 -10.07 -15.22 -3.55
CA ASP A 332 -11.05 -16.01 -2.80
C ASP A 332 -12.33 -15.24 -2.52
N ALA A 333 -12.50 -14.06 -3.14
CA ALA A 333 -13.71 -13.28 -2.99
C ALA A 333 -14.93 -14.06 -3.48
N SER A 334 -16.00 -14.05 -2.69
CA SER A 334 -17.29 -14.61 -3.09
C SER A 334 -17.77 -13.94 -4.37
N ARG A 335 -18.25 -14.75 -5.32
CA ARG A 335 -18.83 -14.27 -6.59
C ARG A 335 -19.99 -13.31 -6.37
N ASP A 336 -20.77 -13.54 -5.32
CA ASP A 336 -21.93 -12.70 -4.97
C ASP A 336 -21.54 -11.47 -4.14
N ASP A 337 -20.31 -11.44 -3.62
CA ASP A 337 -19.74 -10.40 -2.76
C ASP A 337 -20.73 -9.74 -1.79
N PRO A 338 -21.38 -10.52 -0.89
CA PRO A 338 -22.46 -10.00 -0.03
C PRO A 338 -21.98 -8.92 0.95
N TYR A 339 -20.66 -8.83 1.16
CA TYR A 339 -20.03 -7.87 2.07
C TYR A 339 -19.38 -6.68 1.34
N GLY A 340 -19.35 -6.69 0.00
CA GLY A 340 -18.72 -5.63 -0.79
C GLY A 340 -17.20 -5.57 -0.64
N ASN A 341 -16.54 -6.70 -0.32
CA ASN A 341 -15.11 -6.79 -0.07
C ASN A 341 -14.29 -6.52 -1.33
N GLN A 342 -14.82 -6.81 -2.52
CA GLN A 342 -14.12 -6.59 -3.78
C GLN A 342 -13.98 -5.11 -4.16
N MET A 343 -14.67 -4.20 -3.44
CA MET A 343 -14.59 -2.75 -3.66
C MET A 343 -14.85 -2.32 -5.12
N VAL A 344 -15.66 -3.09 -5.86
CA VAL A 344 -15.91 -2.90 -7.31
C VAL A 344 -16.36 -1.47 -7.61
N ALA A 345 -17.24 -0.91 -6.78
CA ALA A 345 -17.72 0.47 -6.90
C ALA A 345 -16.58 1.50 -6.91
N ILE A 346 -15.55 1.32 -6.08
CA ILE A 346 -14.41 2.22 -5.98
C ILE A 346 -13.55 2.07 -7.23
N PHE A 347 -13.02 0.87 -7.48
CA PHE A 347 -11.98 0.67 -8.51
C PHE A 347 -12.52 0.74 -9.95
N HIS A 348 -13.72 0.22 -10.22
CA HIS A 348 -14.23 0.19 -11.59
C HIS A 348 -14.94 1.49 -11.99
N TYR A 349 -15.66 2.14 -11.08
CA TYR A 349 -16.54 3.26 -11.43
C TYR A 349 -15.99 4.64 -11.08
N VAL A 350 -15.18 4.79 -10.02
CA VAL A 350 -14.77 6.11 -9.51
C VAL A 350 -13.27 6.32 -9.64
N ALA A 351 -12.46 5.28 -9.44
CA ALA A 351 -11.02 5.41 -9.29
C ALA A 351 -10.32 6.02 -10.51
N ARG A 352 -10.73 5.64 -11.73
CA ARG A 352 -10.20 6.25 -12.98
C ARG A 352 -10.42 7.76 -13.02
N GLY A 353 -11.57 8.23 -12.58
CA GLY A 353 -11.90 9.65 -12.57
C GLY A 353 -11.08 10.43 -11.55
N ILE A 354 -10.89 9.87 -10.36
CA ILE A 354 -10.04 10.45 -9.30
C ILE A 354 -8.59 10.48 -9.78
N ALA A 355 -8.11 9.39 -10.38
CA ALA A 355 -6.77 9.29 -10.98
C ALA A 355 -6.50 10.40 -12.01
N GLY A 356 -7.53 10.88 -12.71
CA GLY A 356 -7.41 11.97 -13.68
C GLY A 356 -7.32 13.38 -13.09
N ILE A 357 -7.54 13.55 -11.78
CA ILE A 357 -7.37 14.84 -11.07
C ILE A 357 -5.87 15.06 -10.80
N LYS A 358 -5.35 14.39 -9.77
CA LYS A 358 -3.96 14.46 -9.30
C LYS A 358 -3.39 13.09 -8.93
N GLY A 359 -4.13 12.03 -9.28
CA GLY A 359 -3.82 10.66 -8.88
C GLY A 359 -4.87 10.07 -7.95
N PHE A 360 -4.55 8.92 -7.36
CA PHE A 360 -5.45 8.15 -6.51
C PHE A 360 -4.95 8.10 -5.06
N PHE A 361 -5.81 7.65 -4.15
CA PHE A 361 -5.44 7.53 -2.74
C PHE A 361 -4.39 6.45 -2.55
N TYR A 362 -3.61 6.58 -1.47
CA TYR A 362 -2.83 5.47 -0.96
C TYR A 362 -3.74 4.56 -0.14
N CYS A 363 -3.77 3.27 -0.47
CA CYS A 363 -4.68 2.28 0.11
C CYS A 363 -3.96 1.21 0.95
N GLY A 364 -2.83 1.56 1.56
CA GLY A 364 -2.21 0.76 2.62
C GLY A 364 -1.40 -0.47 2.17
N THR A 365 -1.48 -0.87 0.91
CA THR A 365 -0.75 -2.00 0.32
C THR A 365 -0.64 -1.85 -1.20
N CYS A 366 0.15 -2.70 -1.85
CA CYS A 366 0.34 -2.75 -3.31
C CYS A 366 0.73 -1.39 -3.91
N CYS A 367 1.62 -0.66 -3.24
CA CYS A 367 1.97 0.71 -3.59
C CYS A 367 3.47 0.94 -3.62
N PHE A 368 3.97 1.49 -4.72
CA PHE A 368 5.37 1.90 -4.86
C PHE A 368 5.51 3.38 -4.51
N HIS A 369 6.31 3.70 -3.50
CA HIS A 369 6.60 5.05 -3.03
C HIS A 369 8.01 5.48 -3.41
N ARG A 370 8.19 6.79 -3.63
CA ARG A 370 9.52 7.43 -3.58
C ARG A 370 9.96 7.65 -2.13
N ARG A 371 11.16 7.20 -1.78
CA ARG A 371 11.74 7.40 -0.44
C ARG A 371 11.79 8.86 -0.03
N LYS A 372 12.30 9.74 -0.90
CA LYS A 372 12.39 11.19 -0.59
C LYS A 372 11.04 11.82 -0.22
N VAL A 373 9.94 11.33 -0.81
CA VAL A 373 8.59 11.83 -0.52
C VAL A 373 8.12 11.36 0.86
N ILE A 374 8.42 10.11 1.22
CA ILE A 374 8.18 9.59 2.57
C ILE A 374 9.01 10.36 3.60
N TYR A 375 10.24 10.77 3.26
CA TYR A 375 11.05 11.66 4.10
C TYR A 375 10.54 13.11 4.15
N GLY A 376 9.52 13.46 3.36
CA GLY A 376 8.85 14.76 3.44
C GLY A 376 9.37 15.81 2.47
N SER A 377 10.08 15.40 1.41
CA SER A 377 10.41 16.30 0.28
C SER A 377 9.16 16.89 -0.35
N TRP A 378 9.28 18.08 -0.93
CA TRP A 378 8.26 18.77 -1.72
C TRP A 378 8.59 18.66 -3.21
N PRO A 379 7.60 18.83 -4.11
CA PRO A 379 7.85 18.78 -5.55
C PRO A 379 8.90 19.80 -6.03
N ASP A 380 8.93 20.98 -5.40
CA ASP A 380 9.81 22.10 -5.77
C ASP A 380 11.24 21.96 -5.21
N ASP A 381 11.49 20.99 -4.32
CA ASP A 381 12.83 20.74 -3.73
C ASP A 381 13.84 20.17 -4.76
N VAL A 382 13.41 19.89 -5.99
CA VAL A 382 14.17 19.12 -6.99
C VAL A 382 15.17 19.98 -7.78
N ASP A 383 15.07 21.32 -7.76
CA ASP A 383 15.82 22.19 -8.69
C ASP A 383 16.79 23.20 -8.02
N GLU A 384 16.81 23.36 -6.70
CA GLU A 384 17.67 24.36 -6.02
C GLU A 384 18.90 23.73 -5.35
N ALA A 385 20.01 23.70 -6.11
CA ALA A 385 21.39 23.44 -5.70
C ALA A 385 21.82 21.96 -5.47
N PRO A 386 22.65 21.36 -6.38
CA PRO A 386 23.09 19.95 -6.31
C PRO A 386 23.95 19.58 -5.08
N ASN A 387 24.39 20.57 -4.29
CA ASN A 387 25.25 20.36 -3.12
C ASN A 387 24.49 20.44 -1.79
N ASN A 388 23.26 20.96 -1.76
CA ASN A 388 22.56 21.24 -0.51
C ASN A 388 21.26 20.43 -0.37
N THR A 389 20.90 20.07 0.87
CA THR A 389 19.64 19.38 1.16
C THR A 389 18.55 20.44 1.33
N SER A 390 17.46 20.37 0.56
CA SER A 390 16.30 21.23 0.72
C SER A 390 15.08 20.44 1.20
N ILE A 391 14.32 21.02 2.12
CA ILE A 391 12.99 20.55 2.52
C ILE A 391 12.09 21.78 2.51
N ASN A 392 11.06 21.78 1.66
CA ASN A 392 10.12 22.90 1.50
C ASN A 392 10.77 24.20 0.97
N GLY A 393 11.66 24.07 -0.01
CA GLY A 393 12.38 25.18 -0.66
C GLY A 393 13.39 25.89 0.25
N LYS A 394 13.72 25.30 1.42
CA LYS A 394 14.69 25.87 2.36
C LYS A 394 15.90 24.96 2.48
N LEU A 395 17.09 25.56 2.44
CA LEU A 395 18.32 24.88 2.81
C LEU A 395 18.19 24.32 4.23
N VAL A 396 18.40 23.03 4.38
CA VAL A 396 18.35 22.36 5.67
C VAL A 396 19.77 22.17 6.15
N ASP A 397 20.12 22.86 7.23
CA ASP A 397 21.34 22.63 7.99
C ASP A 397 21.29 21.28 8.71
N GLU A 398 22.45 20.68 8.96
CA GLU A 398 22.60 19.39 9.65
C GLU A 398 21.93 19.40 11.04
N THR A 399 21.92 20.56 11.70
CA THR A 399 21.23 20.78 12.98
C THR A 399 19.72 20.57 12.90
N ILE A 400 19.08 20.98 11.79
CA ILE A 400 17.65 20.78 11.56
C ILE A 400 17.36 19.32 11.22
N LEU A 401 18.21 18.68 10.41
CA LEU A 401 18.09 17.25 10.12
C LEU A 401 18.17 16.41 11.40
N ARG A 402 19.14 16.67 12.28
CA ARG A 402 19.27 15.99 13.58
C ARG A 402 18.00 16.15 14.44
N LYS A 403 17.46 17.36 14.50
CA LYS A 403 16.23 17.64 15.26
C LYS A 403 15.01 16.93 14.67
N GLU A 404 14.86 16.92 13.35
CA GLU A 404 13.64 16.39 12.73
C GLU A 404 13.69 14.87 12.49
N TYR A 405 14.85 14.32 12.14
CA TYR A 405 15.01 12.92 11.71
C TYR A 405 15.52 11.99 12.82
N GLY A 406 16.09 12.53 13.90
CA GLY A 406 16.73 11.77 14.97
C GLY A 406 18.24 11.97 15.00
N ASN A 407 18.90 11.38 16.01
CA ASN A 407 20.30 11.67 16.32
C ASN A 407 21.33 10.70 15.70
N SER A 408 20.89 9.65 15.00
CA SER A 408 21.81 8.67 14.38
C SER A 408 22.53 9.28 13.18
N GLU A 409 23.85 9.40 13.28
CA GLU A 409 24.69 10.04 12.25
C GLU A 409 24.60 9.31 10.90
N GLU A 410 24.63 7.98 10.94
CA GLU A 410 24.50 7.15 9.74
C GLU A 410 23.15 7.37 9.04
N PHE A 411 22.07 7.45 9.82
CA PHE A 411 20.75 7.69 9.25
C PHE A 411 20.60 9.10 8.70
N ILE A 412 21.10 10.12 9.38
CA ILE A 412 21.06 11.50 8.89
C ILE A 412 21.79 11.63 7.57
N ASN A 413 22.99 11.05 7.46
CA ASN A 413 23.77 11.05 6.24
C ASN A 413 23.03 10.32 5.11
N SER A 414 22.44 9.17 5.41
CA SER A 414 21.66 8.40 4.45
C SER A 414 20.39 9.15 3.99
N ALA A 415 19.66 9.76 4.92
CA ALA A 415 18.46 10.54 4.65
C ALA A 415 18.77 11.77 3.80
N ALA A 416 19.87 12.49 4.09
CA ALA A 416 20.33 13.61 3.29
C ALA A 416 20.65 13.19 1.84
N GLN A 417 21.28 12.03 1.63
CA GLN A 417 21.53 11.49 0.29
C GLN A 417 20.23 11.17 -0.47
N ALA A 418 19.29 10.51 0.21
CA ALA A 418 18.00 10.16 -0.37
C ALA A 418 17.18 11.40 -0.77
N LEU A 419 17.19 12.45 0.07
CA LEU A 419 16.52 13.72 -0.20
C LEU A 419 17.11 14.44 -1.43
N LYS A 420 18.43 14.38 -1.62
CA LYS A 420 19.12 14.90 -2.81
C LYS A 420 18.82 14.09 -4.09
N GLY A 421 18.10 12.97 -3.99
CA GLY A 421 17.77 12.11 -5.12
C GLY A 421 18.97 11.38 -5.71
N LYS A 422 20.12 11.35 -5.00
CA LYS A 422 21.26 10.52 -5.40
C LYS A 422 20.89 9.06 -5.15
N GLN A 423 21.18 8.18 -6.11
CA GLN A 423 21.16 6.76 -5.83
C GLN A 423 22.19 6.51 -4.72
N GLY A 424 21.74 6.05 -3.56
CA GLY A 424 22.64 5.61 -2.52
C GLY A 424 23.57 4.55 -3.13
N THR A 425 24.88 4.67 -2.91
CA THR A 425 25.78 3.55 -3.16
C THR A 425 25.29 2.42 -2.27
N PHE A 426 24.76 1.36 -2.87
CA PHE A 426 24.38 0.15 -2.15
C PHE A 426 25.56 -0.22 -1.25
N ARG A 427 25.35 -0.25 0.08
CA ARG A 427 26.41 -0.72 0.97
C ARG A 427 26.59 -2.20 0.65
N LYS A 428 27.75 -2.54 0.08
CA LYS A 428 28.10 -3.87 -0.43
C LYS A 428 28.06 -4.99 0.63
N ASN A 429 27.80 -4.63 1.89
CA ASN A 429 27.65 -5.53 3.02
C ASN A 429 26.63 -4.89 4.00
N LEU A 430 25.44 -5.48 4.08
CA LEU A 430 24.34 -5.08 4.95
C LEU A 430 24.71 -5.26 6.43
N SER A 431 25.54 -6.26 6.74
CA SER A 431 25.97 -6.56 8.10
C SER A 431 26.73 -5.39 8.74
N ASN A 432 27.44 -4.57 7.95
CA ASN A 432 28.11 -3.37 8.44
C ASN A 432 27.15 -2.29 8.96
N SER A 433 25.89 -2.31 8.54
CA SER A 433 24.86 -1.35 8.99
C SER A 433 24.00 -1.90 10.13
N LEU A 434 24.28 -3.10 10.65
CA LEU A 434 23.38 -3.77 11.60
C LEU A 434 23.22 -2.99 12.92
N GLU A 435 24.32 -2.43 13.45
CA GLU A 435 24.28 -1.62 14.67
C GLU A 435 23.43 -0.34 14.47
N ALA A 436 23.67 0.39 13.38
CA ALA A 436 22.88 1.56 13.02
C ALA A 436 21.41 1.20 12.76
N ALA A 437 21.14 0.04 12.14
CA ALA A 437 19.79 -0.45 11.91
C ALA A 437 19.06 -0.74 13.23
N CYS A 438 19.75 -1.35 14.19
CA CYS A 438 19.21 -1.60 15.53
C CYS A 438 18.95 -0.28 16.29
N GLU A 439 19.85 0.70 16.18
CA GLU A 439 19.70 2.03 16.76
C GLU A 439 18.41 2.73 16.25
N VAL A 440 18.23 2.81 14.92
CA VAL A 440 17.09 3.52 14.32
C VAL A 440 15.75 2.79 14.47
N ALA A 441 15.78 1.50 14.82
CA ALA A 441 14.62 0.68 15.12
C ALA A 441 14.19 0.74 16.59
N SER A 442 14.95 1.42 17.46
CA SER A 442 14.58 1.58 18.87
C SER A 442 13.23 2.27 19.03
N CYS A 443 12.49 1.83 20.04
CA CYS A 443 11.21 2.41 20.44
C CYS A 443 11.33 3.90 20.84
N SER A 444 12.52 4.30 21.29
CA SER A 444 12.82 5.66 21.72
C SER A 444 13.28 6.61 20.61
N PHE A 445 13.57 6.07 19.42
CA PHE A 445 14.20 6.84 18.34
C PHE A 445 13.35 8.03 17.89
N GLU A 446 12.02 7.89 17.94
CA GLU A 446 11.08 8.90 17.46
C GLU A 446 10.84 10.03 18.48
N TYR A 447 11.31 9.92 19.72
CA TYR A 447 11.08 10.94 20.75
C TYR A 447 11.73 12.28 20.38
N GLY A 448 10.93 13.35 20.38
CA GLY A 448 11.39 14.69 20.04
C GLY A 448 11.64 14.92 18.54
N THR A 449 11.44 13.91 17.71
CA THR A 449 11.58 13.98 16.24
C THR A 449 10.26 14.35 15.56
N SER A 450 10.29 14.48 14.23
CA SER A 450 9.11 14.75 13.39
C SER A 450 8.51 13.50 12.73
N TRP A 451 9.05 12.31 13.02
CA TRP A 451 8.53 11.03 12.51
C TRP A 451 7.06 10.81 12.88
N GLY A 452 6.28 10.36 11.91
CA GLY A 452 4.84 10.11 12.03
C GLY A 452 3.97 11.36 12.21
N ASN A 453 4.55 12.52 12.46
CA ASN A 453 3.80 13.77 12.60
C ASN A 453 3.89 14.64 11.34
N LYS A 454 5.13 14.89 10.88
CA LYS A 454 5.36 15.63 9.63
C LYS A 454 5.53 14.67 8.47
N PHE A 455 6.41 13.69 8.59
CA PHE A 455 6.78 12.77 7.51
C PHE A 455 6.83 11.32 7.99
N GLY A 456 7.13 10.39 7.09
CA GLY A 456 6.85 8.97 7.28
C GLY A 456 5.37 8.66 7.02
N TRP A 457 4.95 7.50 7.50
CA TRP A 457 3.54 7.14 7.68
C TRP A 457 2.98 7.96 8.83
N ILE A 458 1.90 8.68 8.55
CA ILE A 458 1.34 9.68 9.46
C ILE A 458 0.49 9.01 10.55
N TYR A 459 0.77 9.35 11.80
CA TYR A 459 0.08 8.87 12.99
C TYR A 459 -1.20 9.65 13.28
N GLY A 460 -2.04 9.07 14.14
CA GLY A 460 -3.25 9.73 14.65
C GLY A 460 -4.53 9.36 13.91
N SER A 461 -4.48 8.40 13.01
CA SER A 461 -5.67 7.76 12.42
C SER A 461 -5.47 6.25 12.34
N THR A 462 -6.54 5.49 12.52
CA THR A 462 -6.60 4.04 12.24
C THR A 462 -6.61 3.71 10.74
N THR A 463 -6.75 4.72 9.87
CA THR A 463 -6.52 4.65 8.41
C THR A 463 -5.33 5.53 8.07
N GLU A 464 -4.15 5.15 8.56
CA GLU A 464 -2.90 5.89 8.34
C GLU A 464 -2.55 6.01 6.86
N ASP A 465 -3.03 5.07 6.05
CA ASP A 465 -2.82 5.01 4.61
C ASP A 465 -3.46 6.20 3.88
N VAL A 466 -4.77 6.39 4.03
CA VAL A 466 -5.50 7.52 3.46
C VAL A 466 -4.96 8.82 4.03
N HIS A 467 -4.62 8.85 5.33
CA HIS A 467 -4.05 10.02 5.99
C HIS A 467 -2.68 10.40 5.42
N THR A 468 -1.80 9.42 5.20
CA THR A 468 -0.47 9.61 4.62
C THR A 468 -0.58 10.07 3.16
N GLY A 469 -1.45 9.44 2.37
CA GLY A 469 -1.74 9.86 1.00
C GLY A 469 -2.23 11.31 0.92
N LEU A 470 -3.11 11.71 1.83
CA LEU A 470 -3.62 13.08 1.93
C LEU A 470 -2.51 14.07 2.27
N VAL A 471 -1.61 13.74 3.20
CA VAL A 471 -0.46 14.60 3.54
C VAL A 471 0.49 14.74 2.36
N ILE A 472 0.73 13.67 1.59
CA ILE A 472 1.54 13.72 0.36
C ILE A 472 0.89 14.65 -0.68
N HIS A 473 -0.40 14.52 -0.95
CA HIS A 473 -1.09 15.40 -1.91
C HIS A 473 -1.24 16.83 -1.41
N LYS A 474 -1.38 17.04 -0.09
CA LYS A 474 -1.38 18.36 0.56
C LYS A 474 -0.07 19.12 0.32
N ARG A 475 1.05 18.42 0.15
CA ARG A 475 2.33 19.01 -0.26
C ARG A 475 2.41 19.38 -1.74
N GLY A 476 1.45 18.94 -2.55
CA GLY A 476 1.40 19.21 -3.99
C GLY A 476 1.91 18.06 -4.87
N TRP A 477 2.29 16.92 -4.30
CA TRP A 477 2.69 15.75 -5.08
C TRP A 477 1.50 15.12 -5.82
N ASN A 478 1.77 14.60 -7.01
CA ASN A 478 0.84 13.75 -7.75
C ASN A 478 1.06 12.27 -7.40
N SER A 479 0.06 11.43 -7.67
CA SER A 479 0.17 9.95 -7.62
C SER A 479 -0.42 9.35 -8.89
N HIS A 480 -0.16 8.07 -9.17
CA HIS A 480 -0.81 7.36 -10.28
C HIS A 480 -1.54 6.10 -9.76
N LEU A 481 -2.53 5.64 -10.53
CA LEU A 481 -3.23 4.38 -10.33
C LEU A 481 -2.99 3.48 -11.53
N GLN A 482 -2.29 2.37 -11.33
CA GLN A 482 -1.98 1.43 -12.41
C GLN A 482 -2.91 0.23 -12.35
N PHE A 483 -3.79 0.12 -13.35
CA PHE A 483 -4.50 -1.13 -13.63
C PHE A 483 -3.61 -2.07 -14.43
N SER A 484 -3.75 -3.37 -14.21
CA SER A 484 -2.97 -4.39 -14.90
C SER A 484 -3.88 -5.57 -15.24
N ASP A 485 -3.61 -6.19 -16.38
CA ASP A 485 -4.27 -7.41 -16.83
C ASP A 485 -3.17 -8.40 -17.27
N PRO A 486 -2.93 -9.49 -16.52
CA PRO A 486 -3.61 -9.88 -15.28
C PRO A 486 -3.33 -8.91 -14.10
N PRO A 487 -4.16 -8.93 -13.03
CA PRO A 487 -3.93 -8.10 -11.84
C PRO A 487 -2.51 -8.26 -11.29
N ALA A 488 -1.86 -7.16 -10.96
CA ALA A 488 -0.47 -7.16 -10.51
C ALA A 488 -0.28 -7.81 -9.14
N PHE A 489 -1.24 -7.59 -8.24
CA PHE A 489 -1.26 -8.17 -6.90
C PHE A 489 -2.59 -8.85 -6.66
N MET A 490 -2.58 -9.92 -5.87
CA MET A 490 -3.78 -10.58 -5.39
C MET A 490 -3.62 -10.94 -3.91
N GLY A 491 -4.71 -10.98 -3.16
CA GLY A 491 -4.72 -11.43 -1.77
C GLY A 491 -6.00 -12.10 -1.34
N CYS A 492 -6.17 -12.34 -0.04
CA CYS A 492 -7.39 -12.92 0.50
C CYS A 492 -8.36 -11.86 1.04
N ALA A 493 -9.64 -12.04 0.77
CA ALA A 493 -10.70 -11.20 1.33
C ALA A 493 -11.09 -11.71 2.74
N PRO A 494 -11.64 -10.84 3.62
CA PRO A 494 -12.23 -11.28 4.87
C PRO A 494 -13.29 -12.37 4.63
N SER A 495 -13.17 -13.49 5.34
CA SER A 495 -13.89 -14.72 5.05
C SER A 495 -15.34 -14.72 5.54
N GLY A 496 -15.65 -13.90 6.55
CA GLY A 496 -16.95 -13.88 7.21
C GLY A 496 -17.48 -12.49 7.58
N GLY A 497 -18.78 -12.43 7.87
CA GLY A 497 -19.49 -11.20 8.23
C GLY A 497 -18.85 -10.41 9.39
N PRO A 498 -18.53 -11.02 10.55
CA PRO A 498 -17.93 -10.29 11.67
C PRO A 498 -16.58 -9.65 11.34
N GLU A 499 -15.72 -10.34 10.58
CA GLU A 499 -14.42 -9.84 10.15
C GLU A 499 -14.58 -8.65 9.20
N ALA A 500 -15.45 -8.78 8.19
CA ALA A 500 -15.76 -7.71 7.26
C ALA A 500 -16.35 -6.49 7.98
N MET A 501 -17.28 -6.68 8.92
CA MET A 501 -17.87 -5.59 9.70
C MET A 501 -16.83 -4.89 10.59
N ASN A 502 -15.95 -5.64 11.24
CA ASN A 502 -14.86 -5.06 12.03
C ASN A 502 -13.90 -4.25 11.17
N GLN A 503 -13.60 -4.72 9.95
CA GLN A 503 -12.81 -3.96 8.98
C GLN A 503 -13.50 -2.65 8.57
N GLN A 504 -14.78 -2.70 8.17
CA GLN A 504 -15.54 -1.50 7.80
C GLN A 504 -15.65 -0.50 8.97
N LYS A 505 -15.82 -1.00 10.21
CA LYS A 505 -15.85 -0.16 11.41
C LYS A 505 -14.52 0.57 11.61
N ARG A 506 -13.38 -0.14 11.51
CA ARG A 506 -12.04 0.48 11.61
C ARG A 506 -11.85 1.55 10.55
N TRP A 507 -12.22 1.28 9.31
CA TRP A 507 -12.15 2.27 8.24
C TRP A 507 -13.02 3.49 8.54
N ALA A 508 -14.27 3.30 8.96
CA ALA A 508 -15.15 4.40 9.30
C ALA A 508 -14.58 5.28 10.44
N THR A 509 -14.03 4.67 11.49
CA THR A 509 -13.36 5.38 12.58
C THR A 509 -12.17 6.20 12.07
N GLY A 510 -11.25 5.58 11.32
CA GLY A 510 -10.07 6.25 10.81
C GLY A 510 -10.39 7.42 9.87
N LEU A 511 -11.36 7.23 8.98
CA LEU A 511 -11.82 8.28 8.08
C LEU A 511 -12.41 9.48 8.83
N LEU A 512 -13.15 9.26 9.93
CA LEU A 512 -13.63 10.35 10.77
C LEU A 512 -12.48 11.08 11.50
N GLU A 513 -11.48 10.34 11.99
CA GLU A 513 -10.26 10.91 12.59
C GLU A 513 -9.52 11.81 11.61
N VAL A 514 -9.40 11.41 10.33
CA VAL A 514 -8.78 12.24 9.28
C VAL A 514 -9.63 13.48 8.97
N MET A 515 -10.95 13.30 8.85
CA MET A 515 -11.86 14.38 8.47
C MET A 515 -11.89 15.53 9.48
N PHE A 516 -11.90 15.19 10.78
CA PHE A 516 -11.90 16.17 11.88
C PHE A 516 -10.49 16.47 12.43
N GLY A 517 -9.45 15.83 11.87
CA GLY A 517 -8.07 16.04 12.26
C GLY A 517 -7.44 17.29 11.65
N LYS A 518 -6.22 17.62 12.11
CA LYS A 518 -5.44 18.78 11.64
C LYS A 518 -5.09 18.75 10.15
N ASN A 519 -5.12 17.57 9.54
CA ASN A 519 -4.82 17.37 8.13
C ASN A 519 -6.08 17.18 7.28
N SER A 520 -7.27 17.55 7.79
CA SER A 520 -8.53 17.53 7.04
C SER A 520 -8.36 18.11 5.63
N PRO A 521 -8.94 17.49 4.58
CA PRO A 521 -8.77 17.97 3.21
C PRO A 521 -9.32 19.39 3.00
N ILE A 522 -10.33 19.81 3.76
CA ILE A 522 -10.87 21.18 3.70
C ILE A 522 -9.82 22.17 4.16
N ILE A 523 -9.20 21.92 5.32
CA ILE A 523 -8.12 22.75 5.85
C ILE A 523 -6.93 22.72 4.88
N ALA A 524 -6.57 21.55 4.37
CA ALA A 524 -5.48 21.38 3.42
C ALA A 524 -5.66 22.19 2.12
N THR A 525 -6.88 22.34 1.61
CA THR A 525 -7.16 23.19 0.44
C THR A 525 -7.12 24.68 0.77
N LEU A 526 -7.47 25.07 2.00
CA LEU A 526 -7.45 26.47 2.41
C LEU A 526 -6.05 26.95 2.80
N THR A 527 -5.19 26.07 3.33
CA THR A 527 -3.90 26.46 3.94
C THR A 527 -2.68 25.83 3.28
N ALA A 528 -2.84 24.98 2.25
CA ALA A 528 -1.74 24.25 1.61
C ALA A 528 -2.04 23.96 0.12
N ASN A 529 -1.32 23.02 -0.50
CA ASN A 529 -1.33 22.83 -1.95
C ASN A 529 -2.35 21.78 -2.45
N LEU A 530 -3.35 21.42 -1.63
CA LEU A 530 -4.36 20.44 -2.04
C LEU A 530 -5.39 21.09 -2.98
N GLN A 531 -5.39 20.67 -4.25
CA GLN A 531 -6.36 21.17 -5.23
C GLN A 531 -7.81 20.90 -4.80
N PHE A 532 -8.70 21.87 -5.04
CA PHE A 532 -10.11 21.79 -4.65
C PHE A 532 -10.81 20.51 -5.12
N ARG A 533 -10.59 20.09 -6.38
CA ARG A 533 -11.17 18.84 -6.89
C ARG A 533 -10.65 17.61 -6.16
N MET A 534 -9.37 17.61 -5.76
CA MET A 534 -8.81 16.51 -4.99
C MET A 534 -9.35 16.50 -3.55
N CYS A 535 -9.60 17.67 -2.97
CA CYS A 535 -10.32 17.78 -1.69
C CYS A 535 -11.72 17.17 -1.75
N LEU A 536 -12.50 17.45 -2.80
CA LEU A 536 -13.79 16.80 -3.01
C LEU A 536 -13.64 15.28 -3.15
N ALA A 537 -12.60 14.78 -3.83
CA ALA A 537 -12.33 13.35 -3.92
C ALA A 537 -12.02 12.72 -2.55
N TYR A 538 -11.22 13.38 -1.69
CA TYR A 538 -11.00 12.90 -0.33
C TYR A 538 -12.29 12.95 0.49
N LEU A 539 -13.08 14.02 0.40
CA LEU A 539 -14.37 14.13 1.08
C LEU A 539 -15.34 13.03 0.66
N TRP A 540 -15.30 12.56 -0.59
CA TRP A 540 -16.09 11.42 -1.04
C TRP A 540 -15.84 10.16 -0.20
N VAL A 541 -14.57 9.82 0.02
CA VAL A 541 -14.21 8.66 0.84
C VAL A 541 -14.52 8.92 2.31
N LEU A 542 -14.19 10.10 2.84
CA LEU A 542 -14.39 10.43 4.25
C LEU A 542 -15.87 10.46 4.64
N PHE A 543 -16.75 10.94 3.76
CA PHE A 543 -18.19 10.98 4.00
C PHE A 543 -18.85 9.60 4.03
N ARG A 544 -18.16 8.54 3.58
CA ARG A 544 -18.65 7.16 3.70
C ARG A 544 -19.02 6.81 5.15
N ALA A 545 -18.26 7.30 6.12
CA ALA A 545 -18.55 7.05 7.54
C ALA A 545 -19.80 7.77 8.05
N LEU A 546 -20.08 8.98 7.55
CA LEU A 546 -21.26 9.78 7.94
C LEU A 546 -22.53 9.41 7.18
N ARG A 547 -22.39 8.70 6.06
CA ARG A 547 -23.48 8.36 5.13
C ARG A 547 -24.62 7.59 5.79
N SER A 548 -24.33 6.78 6.81
CA SER A 548 -25.32 5.97 7.52
C SER A 548 -26.43 6.79 8.19
N ILE A 549 -26.12 8.00 8.67
CA ILE A 549 -27.08 8.85 9.40
C ILE A 549 -28.25 9.29 8.48
N PRO A 550 -28.02 10.00 7.37
CA PRO A 550 -29.11 10.42 6.48
C PRO A 550 -29.78 9.24 5.78
N GLU A 551 -29.08 8.13 5.52
CA GLU A 551 -29.68 6.93 4.93
C GLU A 551 -30.67 6.26 5.88
N LEU A 552 -30.30 6.06 7.14
CA LEU A 552 -31.20 5.48 8.15
C LEU A 552 -32.40 6.39 8.44
N LEU A 553 -32.17 7.70 8.54
CA LEU A 553 -33.25 8.67 8.71
C LEU A 553 -34.22 8.62 7.51
N TYR A 554 -33.70 8.68 6.29
CA TYR A 554 -34.55 8.65 5.10
C TYR A 554 -35.29 7.32 4.92
N ALA A 555 -34.64 6.19 5.20
CA ALA A 555 -35.24 4.86 5.10
C ALA A 555 -36.37 4.62 6.11
N THR A 556 -36.36 5.32 7.26
CA THR A 556 -37.40 5.20 8.29
C THR A 556 -38.59 6.15 8.08
N LEU A 557 -38.44 7.18 7.23
CA LEU A 557 -39.52 8.14 6.93
C LEU A 557 -40.81 7.49 6.42
N PRO A 558 -40.79 6.50 5.49
CA PRO A 558 -42.02 5.84 5.04
C PRO A 558 -42.79 5.19 6.18
N ALA A 559 -42.10 4.43 7.04
CA ALA A 559 -42.73 3.77 8.19
C ALA A 559 -43.30 4.78 9.19
N TYR A 560 -42.55 5.83 9.50
CA TYR A 560 -43.03 6.92 10.35
C TYR A 560 -44.30 7.58 9.79
N CYS A 561 -44.30 7.87 8.49
CA CYS A 561 -45.44 8.51 7.83
C CYS A 561 -46.69 7.64 7.83
N ILE A 562 -46.54 6.33 7.63
CA ILE A 562 -47.65 5.36 7.73
C ILE A 562 -48.24 5.36 9.15
N LEU A 563 -47.41 5.28 10.19
CA LEU A 563 -47.86 5.22 11.58
C LEU A 563 -48.53 6.51 12.05
N THR A 564 -48.05 7.66 11.57
CA THR A 564 -48.55 8.98 11.99
C THR A 564 -49.60 9.57 11.06
N ASN A 565 -50.01 8.82 10.02
CA ASN A 565 -50.87 9.30 8.94
C ASN A 565 -50.38 10.65 8.36
N SER A 566 -49.06 10.81 8.28
CA SER A 566 -48.39 11.99 7.71
C SER A 566 -47.83 11.66 6.34
N ARG A 567 -47.32 12.67 5.61
CA ARG A 567 -46.74 12.49 4.29
C ARG A 567 -45.45 13.29 4.18
N PHE A 568 -44.42 12.66 3.63
CA PHE A 568 -43.18 13.32 3.26
C PHE A 568 -42.96 13.35 1.74
N LEU A 569 -43.77 12.65 0.95
CA LEU A 569 -43.65 12.70 -0.50
C LEU A 569 -44.40 13.93 -1.06
N PRO A 570 -43.83 14.61 -2.07
CA PRO A 570 -44.52 15.67 -2.79
C PRO A 570 -45.78 15.12 -3.49
N LYS A 571 -46.83 15.94 -3.63
CA LYS A 571 -48.09 15.55 -4.28
C LYS A 571 -47.99 15.53 -5.79
#